data_AF-W4P9R5-F1
#
_entry.id   AF-W4P9R5-F1
#
_cell.length_a   1.000
_cell.length_b   1.000
_cell.length_c   1.000
_cell.angle_alpha   90.00
_cell.angle_beta   90.00
_cell.angle_gamma   90.00
#
_symmetry.space_group_name_H-M   'P 1'
#
loop_
_entity.id
_entity.type
_entity.pdbx_description
1 polymer ?
#
loop_
_entity_poly.entity_id
_entity_poly.type
_entity_poly.pdbx_seq_one_letter_code
_entity_poly.pdbx_strand_id
1 'polypeptide(L)' 'MAGNPVGLIIPCHRVIRKEGAVGEYRWKSERKACMIGWERARRDIISA' A
#
# COMPACT_ATOMS: atom_id res chain seq x y z
N MET A 1 9.79 0.99 -7.21
CA MET A 1 9.90 1.49 -5.82
C MET A 1 10.72 0.52 -4.98
N ALA A 2 12.04 0.69 -4.99
CA ALA A 2 12.96 -0.14 -4.22
C ALA A 2 13.95 0.67 -3.35
N GLY A 3 14.02 1.99 -3.56
CA GLY A 3 14.90 2.91 -2.83
C GLY A 3 14.31 3.52 -1.56
N ASN A 4 13.09 3.14 -1.14
CA ASN A 4 12.55 3.58 0.14
C ASN A 4 13.07 2.66 1.27
N PRO A 5 13.91 3.15 2.20
CA PRO A 5 14.40 2.35 3.31
C PRO A 5 13.33 2.16 4.41
N VAL A 6 12.32 3.04 4.48
CA VAL A 6 11.31 3.05 5.54
C VAL A 6 9.90 2.92 4.95
N GLY A 7 9.45 1.67 4.79
CA GLY A 7 8.09 1.37 4.38
C GLY A 7 7.06 1.86 5.40
N LEU A 8 5.78 1.93 5.00
CA LEU A 8 4.65 2.42 5.80
C LEU A 8 4.66 3.93 6.08
N ILE A 9 5.74 4.48 6.66
CA ILE A 9 5.86 5.92 6.96
C ILE A 9 5.93 6.73 5.67
N ILE A 10 6.87 6.37 4.79
CA ILE A 10 6.88 6.87 3.41
C ILE A 10 5.93 5.96 2.63
N PRO A 11 4.76 6.45 2.18
CA PRO A 11 3.64 5.62 1.76
C PRO A 11 3.80 5.11 0.32
N CYS A 12 4.93 4.46 0.03
CA CYS A 12 5.23 3.94 -1.30
C CYS A 12 4.29 2.78 -1.70
N HIS A 13 3.61 2.15 -0.74
CA HIS A 13 2.58 1.16 -1.02
C HIS A 13 1.33 1.76 -1.69
N ARG A 14 1.08 3.06 -1.58
CA ARG A 14 -0.09 3.73 -2.20
C ARG A 14 0.04 3.94 -3.71
N VAL A 15 1.24 3.84 -4.27
CA VAL A 15 1.46 3.99 -5.71
C VAL A 15 1.15 2.66 -6.41
N ILE A 16 0.06 2.63 -7.18
CA ILE A 16 -0.41 1.46 -7.94
C ILE A 16 -0.32 1.71 -9.44
N ARG A 17 -0.44 0.64 -10.25
CA ARG A 17 -0.45 0.79 -11.72
C ARG A 17 -1.73 1.47 -12.17
N LYS A 18 -1.71 2.07 -13.36
CA LYS A 18 -2.89 2.72 -13.95
C LYS A 18 -4.05 1.74 -14.14
N GLU A 19 -3.74 0.47 -14.43
CA GLU A 19 -4.70 -0.61 -14.55
C GLU A 19 -5.37 -1.01 -13.22
N GLY A 20 -4.98 -0.41 -12.09
CA GLY A 20 -5.49 -0.76 -10.75
C GLY A 20 -4.77 -1.94 -10.09
N ALA A 21 -3.80 -2.55 -10.77
CA ALA A 21 -3.03 -3.67 -10.23
C ALA A 21 -2.01 -3.25 -9.16
N VAL A 22 -1.87 -4.07 -8.12
CA VAL A 22 -0.81 -3.94 -7.11
C VAL A 22 0.52 -4.32 -7.75
N GLY A 23 1.32 -3.31 -8.08
CA GLY A 23 2.66 -3.52 -8.62
C GLY A 23 3.66 -4.05 -7.60
N GLU A 24 4.90 -4.23 -8.04
CA GLU A 24 5.98 -4.74 -7.18
C GLU A 24 6.24 -3.86 -5.95
N TYR A 25 6.79 -4.51 -4.92
CA TYR A 25 7.09 -3.89 -3.65
C TYR A 25 8.34 -4.52 -3.03
N ARG A 26 9.17 -3.69 -2.37
CA ARG A 26 10.44 -4.14 -1.75
C ARG A 26 10.24 -5.31 -0.79
N TRP A 27 9.12 -5.34 -0.05
CA TRP A 27 8.80 -6.40 0.90
C TRP A 27 7.70 -7.34 0.39
N LYS A 28 7.67 -7.58 -0.93
CA LYS A 28 6.68 -8.37 -1.66
C LYS A 28 5.31 -7.70 -1.85
N SER A 29 4.67 -8.00 -2.97
CA SER A 29 3.42 -7.38 -3.41
C SER A 29 2.25 -7.68 -2.47
N GLU A 30 2.26 -8.83 -1.78
CA GLU A 30 1.23 -9.20 -0.81
C GLU A 30 1.20 -8.23 0.37
N ARG A 31 2.37 -7.82 0.87
CA ARG A 31 2.44 -6.80 1.94
C ARG A 31 1.88 -5.46 1.47
N LYS A 32 2.13 -5.09 0.22
CA LYS A 32 1.59 -3.87 -0.38
C LYS A 32 0.06 -3.91 -0.44
N ALA A 33 -0.51 -5.03 -0.88
CA ALA A 33 -1.95 -5.25 -0.91
C ALA A 33 -2.57 -5.19 0.50
N CYS A 34 -1.98 -5.87 1.47
CA CYS A 34 -2.46 -5.86 2.86
C CYS A 34 -2.49 -4.45 3.47
N MET A 35 -1.45 -3.64 3.26
CA MET A 35 -1.41 -2.27 3.79
C MET A 35 -2.50 -1.38 3.17
N ILE A 36 -2.71 -1.49 1.85
CA ILE A 36 -3.79 -0.76 1.17
C ILE A 36 -5.15 -1.17 1.74
N GLY A 37 -5.39 -2.48 1.90
CA GLY A 37 -6.64 -3.00 2.48
C GLY A 37 -6.86 -2.55 3.92
N TRP A 38 -5.83 -2.55 4.74
CA TRP A 38 -5.89 -2.08 6.13
C TRP A 38 -6.18 -0.57 6.23
N GLU A 39 -5.56 0.24 5.37
CA GLU A 39 -5.87 1.68 5.28
C GLU A 39 -7.32 1.92 4.86
N ARG A 40 -7.85 1.09 3.94
CA ARG A 40 -9.25 1.17 3.51
C ARG A 40 -10.21 0.83 4.65
N ALA A 41 -9.99 -0.30 5.33
CA ALA A 41 -10.82 -0.72 6.45
C ALA A 41 -10.82 0.32 7.59
N ARG A 42 -9.66 0.90 7.93
CA ARG A 42 -9.59 1.99 8.93
C ARG A 42 -10.34 3.24 8.49
N ARG A 43 -10.28 3.60 7.20
CA ARG A 43 -11.06 4.72 6.67
C ARG A 43 -12.54 4.45 6.87
N ASP A 44 -13.01 3.26 6.50
CA ASP A 44 -14.42 2.89 6.59
C ASP A 44 -14.92 2.95 8.05
N ILE A 45 -14.11 2.51 9.03
CA ILE A 45 -14.40 2.63 10.48
C ILE A 45 -14.55 4.08 10.93
N ILE A 46 -13.70 5.00 10.46
CA ILE A 46 -13.72 6.41 10.88
C ILE A 46 -14.88 7.17 10.23
N SER A 47 -15.31 6.73 9.05
CA SER A 47 -16.43 7.33 8.31
C SER A 47 -17.81 6.75 8.63
N ALA A 48 -17.89 5.75 9.52
CA ALA A 48 -19.12 5.19 10.06
C ALA A 48 -19.50 5.89 11.37
#